data_AF-A0A975N2E7-F1
#
_entry.id   AF-A0A975N2E7-F1
#
_cell.length_a   1.000
_cell.length_b   1.000
_cell.length_c   1.000
_cell.angle_alpha   90.00
_cell.angle_beta   90.00
_cell.angle_gamma   90.00
#
_symmetry.space_group_name_H-M   'P 1'
#
loop_
_entity.id
_entity.type
_entity.pdbx_description
1 polymer ?
#
loop_
_entity_poly.entity_id
_entity_poly.type
_entity_poly.pdbx_seq_one_letter_code
_entity_poly.pdbx_strand_id
1 'polypeptide(L)'
;MKRSRILAAVFAVPLIGGIAAVSAPAATAQPQLSGATTEFTVLAAEGQSSAAAEQAIKDAGGTVVHTNTAVGLITATAPANGFTERVSANRAVFGAAKAKAIGQAPKDRQVTKPDTVEKESARSGGSTAKQAKPVGLDPLDDKLWGLKSTRSDLARTKQAGDKRVKVGIIDTGVDGSHPDIAPNFDAADSRNFVKDIPTDENGAVVDGPCEYRGCVDPADHDDNGHGSHVAGTIAAAANGFGVSGVAPNVTLVNIRAGQDSGNFFLQPTVDALTYAGDAGIDVVNMSYYVDPWLYNCKANAADSPAQQLEQRTIIEAVSRALNYAHRKGVTEIAALGNEHSDLGKPPADATSPNYPSNSTHPRQIDNGSCFSLPVEGPHVLGIGSFGPSQAKADYSNYGTEQISVSAPGGYARDYFGTDQFNVNENKILSVYPKNVAIAKGDVDAAGNVTPQGAKLGVQKAVANDGRVGYYQYLQGTSMATPHAVGVAALIVSQYGKASRGGFGLAPDAVQRVLEGTASKVACPTPRTVDYLKEGRDASFTATCEGTPDFNGFYGHGAVDAWSAVTHGAPFVRG
;
A
#
# COMPACT_ATOMS: atom_id res chain seq x y z
N MET A 1 87.64 55.26 34.80
CA MET A 1 86.31 54.71 34.51
C MET A 1 85.74 54.08 35.78
N LYS A 2 84.87 54.81 36.49
CA LYS A 2 84.26 54.41 37.76
C LYS A 2 82.84 53.90 37.50
N ARG A 3 82.53 52.70 38.00
CA ARG A 3 81.21 52.05 37.94
C ARG A 3 80.32 52.60 39.06
N SER A 4 79.13 53.06 38.72
CA SER A 4 78.09 53.49 39.67
C SER A 4 77.18 52.33 40.06
N ARG A 5 76.84 52.30 41.35
CA ARG A 5 75.86 51.42 42.01
C ARG A 5 74.45 51.97 41.85
N ILE A 6 73.43 51.11 41.68
CA ILE A 6 72.03 51.42 42.02
C ILE A 6 71.39 50.20 42.71
N LEU A 7 70.62 50.51 43.76
CA LEU A 7 70.00 49.63 44.75
C LEU A 7 68.84 48.77 44.21
N ALA A 8 68.63 47.63 44.87
CA ALA A 8 67.46 46.77 44.77
C ALA A 8 66.24 47.36 45.52
N ALA A 9 65.06 47.22 44.91
CA ALA A 9 63.76 47.38 45.58
C ALA A 9 62.95 46.10 45.34
N VAL A 10 62.52 45.46 46.43
CA VAL A 10 61.68 44.26 46.46
C VAL A 10 60.23 44.69 46.39
N PHE A 11 59.49 44.25 45.36
CA PHE A 11 58.04 44.34 45.29
C PHE A 11 57.44 42.94 45.53
N ALA A 12 56.64 42.80 46.59
CA ALA A 12 55.80 41.64 46.82
C ALA A 12 54.49 41.79 46.03
N VAL A 13 54.15 40.81 45.20
CA VAL A 13 52.87 40.69 44.49
C VAL A 13 52.05 39.60 45.17
N PRO A 14 50.78 39.84 45.55
CA PRO A 14 49.94 38.80 46.13
C PRO A 14 49.44 37.85 45.02
N LEU A 15 49.59 36.54 45.23
CA LEU A 15 48.92 35.52 44.41
C LEU A 15 47.40 35.60 44.66
N ILE A 16 46.65 36.09 43.68
CA ILE A 16 45.21 35.87 43.59
C ILE A 16 45.00 34.51 42.96
N GLY A 17 44.60 33.52 43.76
CA GLY A 17 44.18 32.21 43.29
C GLY A 17 42.87 32.34 42.50
N GLY A 18 42.96 32.34 41.18
CA GLY A 18 41.80 32.21 40.29
C GLY A 18 41.25 30.79 40.37
N ILE A 19 40.14 30.61 41.08
CA ILE A 19 39.31 29.41 40.94
C ILE A 19 38.66 29.53 39.56
N ALA A 20 39.16 28.77 38.59
CA ALA A 20 38.45 28.53 37.36
C ALA A 20 37.19 27.73 37.70
N ALA A 21 36.05 28.40 37.76
CA ALA A 21 34.76 27.73 37.82
C ALA A 21 34.60 26.93 36.52
N VAL A 22 34.82 25.62 36.60
CA VAL A 22 34.40 24.68 35.57
C VAL A 22 32.87 24.73 35.57
N SER A 23 32.29 25.47 34.63
CA SER A 23 30.87 25.41 34.34
C SER A 23 30.56 23.99 33.89
N ALA A 24 30.02 23.18 34.80
CA ALA A 24 29.39 21.93 34.44
C ALA A 24 28.33 22.24 33.36
N PRO A 25 28.27 21.46 32.26
CA PRO A 25 27.20 21.65 31.29
C PRO A 25 25.87 21.53 32.05
N ALA A 26 25.06 22.58 31.99
CA ALA A 26 23.72 22.55 32.56
C ALA A 26 22.99 21.35 31.94
N ALA A 27 22.66 20.35 32.76
CA ALA A 27 21.80 19.26 32.32
C ALA A 27 20.51 19.91 31.78
N THR A 28 20.29 19.79 30.48
CA THR A 28 19.05 20.23 29.86
C THR A 28 17.91 19.52 30.58
N ALA A 29 17.05 20.29 31.25
CA ALA A 29 15.91 19.73 31.96
C ALA A 29 15.08 18.90 30.96
N GLN A 30 14.84 17.63 31.28
CA GLN A 30 14.04 16.77 30.41
C GLN A 30 12.64 17.40 30.20
N PRO A 31 12.07 17.37 28.98
CA PRO A 31 10.75 17.93 28.69
C PRO A 31 9.70 17.44 29.69
N GLN A 32 8.84 18.27 30.25
CA GLN A 32 7.84 17.80 31.22
C GLN A 32 6.78 16.93 30.52
N LEU A 33 6.51 15.73 31.07
CA LEU A 33 5.42 14.88 30.57
C LEU A 33 4.07 15.45 30.97
N SER A 34 3.13 15.50 30.03
CA SER A 34 1.75 15.95 30.27
C SER A 34 0.78 15.43 29.22
N GLY A 35 -0.52 15.68 29.41
CA GLY A 35 -1.58 15.25 28.49
C GLY A 35 -2.10 13.84 28.79
N ALA A 36 -3.10 13.42 28.00
CA ALA A 36 -3.66 12.08 28.11
C ALA A 36 -2.62 11.02 27.75
N THR A 37 -2.75 9.83 28.33
CA THR A 37 -1.95 8.67 27.90
C THR A 37 -2.39 8.27 26.49
N THR A 38 -1.44 8.18 25.58
CA THR A 38 -1.65 7.81 24.18
C THR A 38 -0.63 6.76 23.76
N GLU A 39 -0.88 6.10 22.64
CA GLU A 39 0.00 5.08 22.09
C GLU A 39 1.06 5.72 21.18
N PHE A 40 2.24 5.12 21.14
CA PHE A 40 3.39 5.52 20.37
C PHE A 40 4.02 4.27 19.74
N THR A 41 4.55 4.46 18.54
CA THR A 41 5.42 3.50 17.87
C THR A 41 6.86 3.99 18.02
N VAL A 42 7.73 3.16 18.58
CA VAL A 42 9.14 3.46 18.85
C VAL A 42 10.01 2.44 18.12
N LEU A 43 10.94 2.92 17.31
CA LEU A 43 11.84 2.07 16.54
C LEU A 43 13.21 1.99 17.22
N ALA A 44 13.69 0.77 17.45
CA ALA A 44 15.04 0.53 17.96
C ALA A 44 16.11 0.98 16.94
N ALA A 45 17.18 1.58 17.44
CA ALA A 45 18.35 1.93 16.63
C ALA A 45 19.03 0.68 16.04
N GLU A 46 19.63 0.83 14.87
CA GLU A 46 20.34 -0.26 14.20
C GLU A 46 21.45 -0.82 15.12
N GLY A 47 21.56 -2.15 15.16
CA GLY A 47 22.51 -2.86 16.01
C GLY A 47 22.18 -2.83 17.52
N GLN A 48 21.10 -2.17 17.94
CA GLN A 48 20.62 -2.21 19.32
C GLN A 48 19.55 -3.29 19.48
N SER A 49 19.52 -3.90 20.67
CA SER A 49 18.46 -4.88 20.99
C SER A 49 17.14 -4.18 21.28
N SER A 50 16.01 -4.83 20.97
CA SER A 50 14.68 -4.36 21.39
C SER A 50 14.61 -4.11 22.89
N ALA A 51 15.28 -4.95 23.71
CA ALA A 51 15.35 -4.77 25.16
C ALA A 51 15.99 -3.43 25.59
N ALA A 52 16.98 -2.94 24.86
CA ALA A 52 17.60 -1.64 25.13
C ALA A 52 16.64 -0.48 24.82
N ALA A 53 15.89 -0.58 23.72
CA ALA A 53 14.86 0.39 23.36
C ALA A 53 13.66 0.34 24.33
N GLU A 54 13.25 -0.85 24.77
CA GLU A 54 12.22 -1.03 25.81
C GLU A 54 12.64 -0.39 27.14
N GLN A 55 13.92 -0.50 27.52
CA GLN A 55 14.43 0.20 28.69
C GLN A 55 14.41 1.72 28.50
N ALA A 56 14.81 2.20 27.32
CA ALA A 56 14.73 3.62 26.99
C ALA A 56 13.29 4.18 27.07
N ILE A 57 12.30 3.40 26.65
CA ILE A 57 10.87 3.73 26.78
C ILE A 57 10.48 3.88 28.25
N LYS A 58 10.87 2.92 29.10
CA LYS A 58 10.59 2.96 30.54
C LYS A 58 11.26 4.17 31.21
N ASP A 59 12.52 4.43 30.89
CA ASP A 59 13.29 5.56 31.41
C ASP A 59 12.70 6.91 30.97
N ALA A 60 12.10 6.97 29.77
CA ALA A 60 11.40 8.14 29.27
C ALA A 60 10.00 8.35 29.89
N GLY A 61 9.52 7.42 30.71
CA GLY A 61 8.21 7.47 31.37
C GLY A 61 7.07 6.82 30.59
N GLY A 62 7.39 5.96 29.61
CA GLY A 62 6.43 5.15 28.87
C GLY A 62 6.30 3.73 29.41
N THR A 63 5.31 3.01 28.91
CA THR A 63 5.06 1.59 29.20
C THR A 63 5.02 0.82 27.90
N VAL A 64 5.77 -0.29 27.82
CA VAL A 64 5.78 -1.17 26.63
C VAL A 64 4.49 -1.98 26.58
N VAL A 65 3.83 -2.00 25.42
CA VAL A 65 2.60 -2.76 25.15
C VAL A 65 2.92 -4.00 24.33
N HIS A 66 3.64 -3.84 23.22
CA HIS A 66 3.98 -4.90 22.29
C HIS A 66 5.35 -4.65 21.65
N THR A 67 6.07 -5.71 21.31
CA THR A 67 7.36 -5.61 20.64
C THR A 67 7.38 -6.56 19.44
N ASN A 68 7.51 -5.97 18.24
CA ASN A 68 7.83 -6.66 17.01
C ASN A 68 9.36 -6.76 16.88
N THR A 69 9.92 -7.86 17.39
CA THR A 69 11.36 -8.10 17.41
C THR A 69 11.97 -8.33 16.03
N ALA A 70 11.17 -8.64 15.00
CA ALA A 70 11.66 -8.88 13.65
C ALA A 70 12.30 -7.63 13.03
N VAL A 71 11.80 -6.45 13.39
CA VAL A 71 12.23 -5.15 12.86
C VAL A 71 12.62 -4.15 13.96
N GLY A 72 12.45 -4.51 15.23
CA GLY A 72 12.73 -3.65 16.38
C GLY A 72 11.68 -2.55 16.59
N LEU A 73 10.44 -2.76 16.13
CA LEU A 73 9.34 -1.84 16.33
C LEU A 73 8.63 -2.16 17.65
N ILE A 74 8.40 -1.14 18.48
CA ILE A 74 7.81 -1.28 19.81
C ILE A 74 6.60 -0.37 19.93
N THR A 75 5.46 -0.94 20.31
CA THR A 75 4.26 -0.19 20.70
C THR A 75 4.35 0.12 22.18
N ALA A 76 4.18 1.39 22.55
CA ALA A 76 4.25 1.85 23.92
C ALA A 76 3.15 2.86 24.22
N THR A 77 2.72 2.96 25.49
CA THR A 77 1.84 4.03 25.96
C THR A 77 2.60 5.03 26.83
N ALA A 78 2.37 6.32 26.63
CA ALA A 78 2.97 7.38 27.43
C ALA A 78 2.09 8.65 27.42
N PRO A 79 2.32 9.64 28.30
CA PRO A 79 1.70 10.95 28.17
C PRO A 79 1.98 11.58 26.80
N ALA A 80 0.95 12.17 26.18
CA ALA A 80 1.01 12.65 24.80
C ALA A 80 2.09 13.70 24.52
N ASN A 81 2.44 14.52 25.53
CA ASN A 81 3.39 15.61 25.38
C ASN A 81 4.72 15.27 26.07
N GLY A 82 5.84 15.52 25.39
CA GLY A 82 7.20 15.40 25.95
C GLY A 82 7.81 14.00 25.90
N PHE A 83 7.03 12.96 25.56
CA PHE A 83 7.54 11.59 25.50
C PHE A 83 8.46 11.36 24.30
N THR A 84 8.04 11.76 23.08
CA THR A 84 8.82 11.59 21.84
C THR A 84 10.20 12.22 21.97
N GLU A 85 10.31 13.43 22.52
CA GLU A 85 11.57 14.13 22.73
C GLU A 85 12.48 13.41 23.75
N ARG A 86 11.90 12.88 24.84
CA ARG A 86 12.66 12.13 25.85
C ARG A 86 13.19 10.81 25.31
N VAL A 87 12.32 10.02 24.68
CA VAL A 87 12.67 8.66 24.23
C VAL A 87 13.67 8.71 23.06
N SER A 88 13.51 9.68 22.15
CA SER A 88 14.41 9.84 20.99
C SER A 88 15.77 10.43 21.36
N ALA A 89 15.96 10.95 22.57
CA ALA A 89 17.27 11.35 23.07
C ALA A 89 18.15 10.15 23.49
N ASN A 90 17.57 8.96 23.62
CA ASN A 90 18.33 7.75 23.96
C ASN A 90 18.88 7.09 22.70
N ARG A 91 20.20 6.81 22.68
CA ARG A 91 20.89 6.14 21.55
C ARG A 91 20.35 4.76 21.17
N ALA A 92 19.57 4.12 22.05
CA ALA A 92 18.92 2.85 21.77
C ALA A 92 17.72 3.00 20.81
N VAL A 93 17.26 4.24 20.56
CA VAL A 93 16.05 4.56 19.81
C VAL A 93 16.45 5.31 18.55
N PHE A 94 15.95 4.84 17.40
CA PHE A 94 16.10 5.51 16.11
C PHE A 94 15.12 6.68 16.00
N GLY A 95 13.87 6.44 16.38
CA GLY A 95 12.82 7.44 16.34
C GLY A 95 11.54 6.93 16.99
N ALA A 96 10.63 7.87 17.25
CA ALA A 96 9.32 7.59 17.81
C ALA A 96 8.27 8.44 17.11
N ALA A 97 7.10 7.86 16.88
CA ALA A 97 5.93 8.51 16.31
C ALA A 97 4.73 8.24 17.21
N LYS A 98 3.86 9.24 17.38
CA LYS A 98 2.57 9.06 18.05
C LYS A 98 1.71 8.15 17.17
N ALA A 99 1.15 7.08 17.75
CA ALA A 99 0.16 6.27 17.05
C ALA A 99 -1.07 7.14 16.75
N LYS A 100 -1.77 6.85 15.66
CA LYS A 100 -2.91 7.68 15.26
C LYS A 100 -4.04 7.52 16.29
N ALA A 101 -4.47 8.66 16.83
CA ALA A 101 -5.32 8.71 18.01
C ALA A 101 -6.73 8.13 17.74
N ILE A 102 -7.27 7.39 18.71
CA ILE A 102 -8.66 6.94 18.70
C ILE A 102 -9.54 8.07 19.26
N GLY A 103 -10.41 8.64 18.43
CA GLY A 103 -11.40 9.63 18.85
C GLY A 103 -12.76 9.04 19.27
N GLN A 104 -13.74 9.90 19.56
CA GLN A 104 -15.09 9.49 19.97
C GLN A 104 -16.04 9.47 18.79
N ALA A 105 -16.80 8.38 18.62
CA ALA A 105 -17.70 8.18 17.49
C ALA A 105 -18.89 9.18 17.47
N PRO A 106 -19.08 9.97 16.39
CA PRO A 106 -20.37 10.54 16.06
C PRO A 106 -21.30 9.47 15.47
N LYS A 107 -22.62 9.68 15.57
CA LYS A 107 -23.60 8.61 15.34
C LYS A 107 -23.86 8.25 13.88
N ASP A 108 -23.42 9.03 12.90
CA ASP A 108 -23.82 8.82 11.51
C ASP A 108 -22.73 9.29 10.51
N ARG A 109 -21.98 8.33 9.97
CA ARG A 109 -21.30 8.26 8.64
C ARG A 109 -19.97 7.50 8.73
N GLN A 110 -19.68 6.68 7.73
CA GLN A 110 -18.31 6.24 7.36
C GLN A 110 -17.76 7.26 6.35
N VAL A 111 -16.50 7.69 6.52
CA VAL A 111 -15.83 8.59 5.57
C VAL A 111 -14.67 7.85 4.93
N THR A 112 -14.90 7.33 3.72
CA THR A 112 -13.81 6.78 2.90
C THR A 112 -12.95 7.91 2.36
N LYS A 113 -11.63 7.78 2.52
CA LYS A 113 -10.62 8.60 1.84
C LYS A 113 -11.02 8.77 0.37
N PRO A 114 -11.06 10.00 -0.15
CA PRO A 114 -11.31 10.21 -1.55
C PRO A 114 -10.08 9.76 -2.35
N ASP A 115 -10.08 8.51 -2.84
CA ASP A 115 -9.35 8.23 -4.07
C ASP A 115 -10.23 8.70 -5.23
N THR A 116 -9.86 9.85 -5.81
CA THR A 116 -10.64 10.47 -6.88
C THR A 116 -10.73 9.57 -8.10
N VAL A 117 -9.76 8.70 -8.33
CA VAL A 117 -9.69 7.86 -9.52
C VAL A 117 -10.70 6.72 -9.43
N GLU A 118 -10.77 6.05 -8.28
CA GLU A 118 -11.79 5.01 -8.03
C GLU A 118 -13.22 5.59 -8.02
N LYS A 119 -13.35 6.85 -7.54
CA LYS A 119 -14.63 7.58 -7.44
C LYS A 119 -15.04 8.33 -8.72
N GLU A 120 -14.17 8.48 -9.74
CA GLU A 120 -14.54 9.01 -11.07
C GLU A 120 -15.65 8.17 -11.75
N SER A 121 -15.98 7.02 -11.15
CA SER A 121 -17.06 6.12 -11.51
C SER A 121 -18.49 6.67 -11.53
N ALA A 122 -18.77 7.82 -10.91
CA ALA A 122 -20.13 8.35 -10.80
C ALA A 122 -20.68 9.05 -12.07
N ARG A 123 -19.88 9.19 -13.14
CA ARG A 123 -20.25 9.96 -14.35
C ARG A 123 -20.35 9.12 -15.64
N SER A 124 -20.18 7.82 -15.58
CA SER A 124 -20.19 6.93 -16.75
C SER A 124 -21.58 6.33 -17.00
N GLY A 125 -22.02 6.33 -18.26
CA GLY A 125 -23.25 5.67 -18.70
C GLY A 125 -22.96 4.22 -19.10
N GLY A 126 -23.80 3.28 -18.70
CA GLY A 126 -23.66 1.87 -19.08
C GLY A 126 -24.15 1.60 -20.51
N SER A 127 -23.41 0.80 -21.27
CA SER A 127 -23.84 0.28 -22.57
C SER A 127 -24.14 -1.22 -22.46
N THR A 128 -25.39 -1.61 -22.71
CA THR A 128 -25.80 -3.02 -22.70
C THR A 128 -25.56 -3.67 -24.06
N ALA A 129 -24.33 -4.05 -24.35
CA ALA A 129 -24.03 -4.95 -25.47
C ALA A 129 -23.93 -6.40 -24.98
N LYS A 130 -24.83 -7.28 -25.45
CA LYS A 130 -24.78 -8.72 -25.17
C LYS A 130 -23.71 -9.40 -26.03
N GLN A 131 -22.63 -9.86 -25.43
CA GLN A 131 -21.71 -10.84 -26.06
C GLN A 131 -22.13 -12.28 -25.74
N ALA A 132 -21.80 -13.20 -26.62
CA ALA A 132 -22.11 -14.62 -26.49
C ALA A 132 -21.10 -15.33 -25.55
N LYS A 133 -21.59 -16.28 -24.74
CA LYS A 133 -20.82 -16.99 -23.70
C LYS A 133 -19.80 -17.97 -24.30
N PRO A 134 -18.51 -17.89 -23.94
CA PRO A 134 -17.56 -18.98 -24.17
C PRO A 134 -17.89 -20.18 -23.25
N VAL A 135 -17.70 -21.40 -23.75
CA VAL A 135 -17.90 -22.64 -22.97
C VAL A 135 -16.74 -22.80 -21.98
N GLY A 136 -17.05 -22.94 -20.68
CA GLY A 136 -16.07 -23.24 -19.63
C GLY A 136 -15.55 -22.05 -18.80
N LEU A 137 -16.12 -20.86 -18.97
CA LEU A 137 -15.85 -19.67 -18.15
C LEU A 137 -17.04 -19.31 -17.26
N ASP A 138 -16.78 -18.55 -16.20
CA ASP A 138 -17.84 -18.11 -15.27
C ASP A 138 -18.78 -17.09 -15.93
N PRO A 139 -20.02 -16.94 -15.43
CA PRO A 139 -21.06 -16.17 -16.12
C PRO A 139 -20.75 -14.70 -16.42
N LEU A 140 -19.82 -14.08 -15.70
CA LEU A 140 -19.39 -12.68 -15.89
C LEU A 140 -17.98 -12.55 -16.50
N ASP A 141 -17.29 -13.66 -16.81
CA ASP A 141 -15.94 -13.63 -17.38
C ASP A 141 -15.88 -12.97 -18.77
N ASP A 142 -17.00 -12.89 -19.48
CA ASP A 142 -17.10 -12.17 -20.76
C ASP A 142 -16.83 -10.66 -20.62
N LYS A 143 -17.06 -10.10 -19.43
CA LYS A 143 -16.84 -8.69 -19.06
C LYS A 143 -15.42 -8.41 -18.56
N LEU A 144 -14.60 -9.44 -18.35
CA LEU A 144 -13.27 -9.31 -17.75
C LEU A 144 -12.20 -9.12 -18.83
N TRP A 145 -12.18 -7.95 -19.46
CA TRP A 145 -11.19 -7.63 -20.50
C TRP A 145 -9.75 -7.73 -19.97
N GLY A 146 -9.52 -7.42 -18.68
CA GLY A 146 -8.21 -7.53 -18.03
C GLY A 146 -7.68 -8.97 -17.99
N LEU A 147 -8.55 -9.97 -17.79
CA LEU A 147 -8.14 -11.38 -17.87
C LEU A 147 -7.71 -11.77 -19.29
N LYS A 148 -8.44 -11.29 -20.31
CA LYS A 148 -8.09 -11.54 -21.71
C LYS A 148 -6.78 -10.85 -22.08
N SER A 149 -6.60 -9.60 -21.65
CA SER A 149 -5.39 -8.81 -21.88
C SER A 149 -4.15 -9.48 -21.28
N THR A 150 -4.26 -10.01 -20.06
CA THR A 150 -3.19 -10.81 -19.42
C THR A 150 -3.08 -12.24 -19.92
N ARG A 151 -3.95 -12.67 -20.85
CA ARG A 151 -4.03 -14.05 -21.36
C ARG A 151 -4.20 -15.10 -20.27
N SER A 152 -4.89 -14.72 -19.19
CA SER A 152 -5.14 -15.56 -18.03
C SER A 152 -6.09 -16.72 -18.35
N ASP A 153 -7.04 -16.50 -19.26
CA ASP A 153 -7.91 -17.54 -19.81
C ASP A 153 -7.11 -18.69 -20.46
N LEU A 154 -6.06 -18.35 -21.23
CA LEU A 154 -5.14 -19.33 -21.79
C LEU A 154 -4.28 -19.97 -20.69
N ALA A 155 -3.70 -19.17 -19.79
CA ALA A 155 -2.84 -19.64 -18.71
C ALA A 155 -3.51 -20.74 -17.86
N ARG A 156 -4.79 -20.58 -17.54
CA ARG A 156 -5.60 -21.56 -16.79
C ARG A 156 -5.62 -22.95 -17.43
N THR A 157 -5.53 -23.05 -18.76
CA THR A 157 -5.47 -24.37 -19.45
C THR A 157 -4.16 -25.12 -19.20
N LYS A 158 -3.11 -24.41 -18.76
CA LYS A 158 -1.79 -24.95 -18.42
C LYS A 158 -1.57 -25.06 -16.92
N GLN A 159 -1.90 -24.00 -16.19
CA GLN A 159 -1.70 -23.83 -14.75
C GLN A 159 -2.76 -22.84 -14.25
N ALA A 160 -3.73 -23.32 -13.48
CA ALA A 160 -4.80 -22.49 -12.92
C ALA A 160 -4.51 -21.99 -11.49
N GLY A 161 -3.34 -22.33 -10.95
CA GLY A 161 -2.94 -22.05 -9.57
C GLY A 161 -2.85 -23.34 -8.74
N ASP A 162 -2.09 -23.26 -7.66
CA ASP A 162 -1.91 -24.35 -6.69
C ASP A 162 -2.33 -23.88 -5.30
N LYS A 163 -3.15 -24.69 -4.60
CA LYS A 163 -3.67 -24.36 -3.26
C LYS A 163 -2.59 -24.19 -2.19
N ARG A 164 -1.38 -24.69 -2.46
CA ARG A 164 -0.22 -24.48 -1.57
C ARG A 164 0.35 -23.07 -1.67
N VAL A 165 0.07 -22.34 -2.76
CA VAL A 165 0.51 -20.96 -2.94
C VAL A 165 -0.43 -20.03 -2.19
N LYS A 166 0.14 -19.26 -1.26
CA LYS A 166 -0.57 -18.27 -0.46
C LYS A 166 -0.32 -16.88 -0.99
N VAL A 167 -1.41 -16.16 -1.26
CA VAL A 167 -1.39 -14.76 -1.68
C VAL A 167 -1.96 -13.91 -0.55
N GLY A 168 -1.11 -13.05 0.01
CA GLY A 168 -1.49 -12.11 1.07
C GLY A 168 -2.08 -10.83 0.48
N ILE A 169 -3.27 -10.47 0.93
CA ILE A 169 -3.94 -9.22 0.57
C ILE A 169 -3.67 -8.23 1.70
N ILE A 170 -2.62 -7.41 1.55
CA ILE A 170 -2.34 -6.32 2.49
C ILE A 170 -3.19 -5.12 2.08
N ASP A 171 -4.41 -5.07 2.62
CA ASP A 171 -5.42 -4.10 2.19
C ASP A 171 -6.38 -3.75 3.34
N THR A 172 -7.54 -3.20 2.99
CA THR A 172 -8.70 -2.83 3.83
C THR A 172 -9.49 -4.02 4.35
N GLY A 173 -9.10 -5.26 4.08
CA GLY A 173 -9.85 -6.46 4.45
C GLY A 173 -10.32 -7.26 3.25
N VAL A 174 -10.91 -8.41 3.50
CA VAL A 174 -11.51 -9.26 2.46
C VAL A 174 -12.79 -9.87 3.02
N ASP A 175 -13.91 -9.71 2.31
CA ASP A 175 -15.15 -10.47 2.56
C ASP A 175 -14.91 -11.94 2.21
N GLY A 176 -14.42 -12.69 3.20
CA GLY A 176 -14.13 -14.12 3.06
C GLY A 176 -15.37 -14.97 2.84
N SER A 177 -16.57 -14.41 3.07
CA SER A 177 -17.85 -15.09 2.89
C SER A 177 -18.40 -14.98 1.47
N HIS A 178 -17.85 -14.07 0.64
CA HIS A 178 -18.31 -13.89 -0.73
C HIS A 178 -18.21 -15.21 -1.52
N PRO A 179 -19.24 -15.63 -2.28
CA PRO A 179 -19.25 -16.98 -2.89
C PRO A 179 -18.10 -17.28 -3.86
N ASP A 180 -17.50 -16.26 -4.47
CA ASP A 180 -16.30 -16.39 -5.31
C ASP A 180 -14.98 -16.31 -4.55
N ILE A 181 -14.97 -15.84 -3.30
CA ILE A 181 -13.76 -15.76 -2.47
C ILE A 181 -13.67 -16.95 -1.52
N ALA A 182 -14.79 -17.32 -0.90
CA ALA A 182 -14.86 -18.37 0.12
C ALA A 182 -14.16 -19.70 -0.26
N PRO A 183 -14.22 -20.21 -1.51
CA PRO A 183 -13.52 -21.45 -1.89
C PRO A 183 -11.99 -21.35 -1.82
N ASN A 184 -11.46 -20.13 -1.86
CA ASN A 184 -10.04 -19.82 -1.90
C ASN A 184 -9.55 -19.12 -0.63
N PHE A 185 -10.43 -18.78 0.31
CA PHE A 185 -10.09 -18.01 1.49
C PHE A 185 -9.57 -18.88 2.64
N ASP A 186 -8.42 -18.50 3.21
CA ASP A 186 -7.86 -19.12 4.40
C ASP A 186 -8.11 -18.24 5.64
N ALA A 187 -9.19 -18.56 6.35
CA ALA A 187 -9.53 -17.88 7.60
C ALA A 187 -8.53 -18.17 8.73
N ALA A 188 -7.83 -19.30 8.71
CA ALA A 188 -6.93 -19.69 9.80
C ALA A 188 -5.65 -18.85 9.81
N ASP A 189 -5.17 -18.44 8.64
CA ASP A 189 -4.01 -17.57 8.48
C ASP A 189 -4.37 -16.10 8.26
N SER A 190 -5.64 -15.75 8.10
CA SER A 190 -6.06 -14.36 7.97
C SER A 190 -5.97 -13.59 9.29
N ARG A 191 -5.50 -12.34 9.26
CA ARG A 191 -5.31 -11.49 10.45
C ARG A 191 -5.74 -10.05 10.20
N ASN A 192 -6.19 -9.40 11.26
CA ASN A 192 -6.45 -7.96 11.31
C ASN A 192 -5.42 -7.29 12.22
N PHE A 193 -4.62 -6.36 11.68
CA PHE A 193 -3.62 -5.57 12.41
C PHE A 193 -4.13 -4.17 12.76
N VAL A 194 -5.39 -3.90 12.45
CA VAL A 194 -6.00 -2.59 12.49
C VAL A 194 -7.01 -2.53 13.63
N LYS A 195 -7.10 -1.34 14.21
CA LYS A 195 -8.13 -0.97 15.17
C LYS A 195 -8.80 0.30 14.68
N ASP A 196 -10.12 0.27 14.59
CA ASP A 196 -10.88 1.34 13.95
C ASP A 196 -10.72 2.64 14.75
N ILE A 197 -10.61 3.74 14.01
CA ILE A 197 -10.50 5.09 14.50
C ILE A 197 -11.82 5.79 14.19
N PRO A 198 -12.70 6.03 15.18
CA PRO A 198 -13.98 6.64 14.88
C PRO A 198 -13.87 8.08 14.37
N THR A 199 -13.03 8.87 15.05
CA THR A 199 -12.67 10.22 14.63
C THR A 199 -11.20 10.48 14.84
N ASP A 200 -10.66 11.41 14.06
CA ASP A 200 -9.33 11.95 14.28
C ASP A 200 -9.27 12.90 15.49
N GLU A 201 -8.08 13.43 15.77
CA GLU A 201 -7.84 14.39 16.86
C GLU A 201 -8.46 15.78 16.64
N ASN A 202 -8.92 16.07 15.43
CA ASN A 202 -9.68 17.29 15.08
C ASN A 202 -11.20 17.06 15.12
N GLY A 203 -11.64 15.85 15.47
CA GLY A 203 -13.05 15.46 15.56
C GLY A 203 -13.70 15.14 14.21
N ALA A 204 -12.92 15.03 13.12
CA ALA A 204 -13.44 14.58 11.84
C ALA A 204 -13.61 13.06 11.84
N VAL A 205 -14.68 12.58 11.21
CA VAL A 205 -14.94 11.15 11.06
C VAL A 205 -13.86 10.50 10.19
N VAL A 206 -13.38 9.36 10.64
CA VAL A 206 -12.42 8.52 9.90
C VAL A 206 -13.13 7.23 9.52
N ASP A 207 -13.19 6.24 10.42
CA ASP A 207 -13.84 4.95 10.14
C ASP A 207 -15.32 4.94 10.52
N GLY A 208 -15.76 5.84 11.39
CA GLY A 208 -17.15 5.84 11.89
C GLY A 208 -17.30 5.02 13.18
N PRO A 209 -18.53 4.62 13.55
CA PRO A 209 -18.76 3.98 14.85
C PRO A 209 -18.19 2.56 14.87
N CYS A 210 -17.47 2.19 15.93
CA CYS A 210 -16.93 0.82 16.08
C CYS A 210 -18.03 -0.25 15.94
N GLU A 211 -18.02 -0.97 14.83
CA GLU A 211 -19.02 -1.96 14.45
C GLU A 211 -18.88 -3.23 15.30
N TYR A 212 -17.65 -3.53 15.74
CA TYR A 212 -17.31 -4.73 16.50
C TYR A 212 -16.73 -4.44 17.89
N ARG A 213 -16.76 -5.46 18.75
CA ARG A 213 -16.28 -5.35 20.12
C ARG A 213 -14.80 -5.00 20.13
N GLY A 214 -14.47 -3.85 20.72
CA GLY A 214 -13.09 -3.39 20.85
C GLY A 214 -12.59 -2.58 19.65
N CYS A 215 -13.47 -2.26 18.68
CA CYS A 215 -13.11 -1.56 17.43
C CYS A 215 -12.10 -2.36 16.61
N VAL A 216 -12.31 -3.68 16.51
CA VAL A 216 -11.45 -4.59 15.76
C VAL A 216 -12.36 -5.53 14.98
N ASP A 217 -12.32 -5.39 13.66
CA ASP A 217 -13.11 -6.23 12.77
C ASP A 217 -12.61 -7.67 12.72
N PRO A 218 -13.51 -8.64 12.44
CA PRO A 218 -13.13 -9.99 12.08
C PRO A 218 -12.17 -10.03 10.88
N ALA A 219 -11.30 -11.04 10.85
CA ALA A 219 -10.30 -11.18 9.79
C ALA A 219 -10.88 -11.58 8.42
N ASP A 220 -12.16 -11.91 8.34
CA ASP A 220 -12.92 -12.28 7.14
C ASP A 220 -13.94 -11.20 6.73
N HIS A 221 -13.77 -9.97 7.23
CA HIS A 221 -14.67 -8.84 7.01
C HIS A 221 -13.97 -7.69 6.27
N ASP A 222 -14.74 -6.92 5.50
CA ASP A 222 -14.29 -5.74 4.75
C ASP A 222 -15.42 -4.71 4.67
N ASP A 223 -15.25 -3.57 5.35
CA ASP A 223 -16.21 -2.45 5.33
C ASP A 223 -15.85 -1.35 4.30
N ASN A 224 -14.72 -1.47 3.61
CA ASN A 224 -14.35 -0.54 2.53
C ASN A 224 -14.77 -1.08 1.14
N GLY A 225 -14.50 -2.37 0.92
CA GLY A 225 -14.74 -3.12 -0.31
C GLY A 225 -13.56 -3.17 -1.28
N HIS A 226 -12.50 -2.40 -1.04
CA HIS A 226 -11.33 -2.34 -1.93
C HIS A 226 -10.53 -3.64 -1.91
N GLY A 227 -10.20 -4.16 -0.72
CA GLY A 227 -9.41 -5.39 -0.59
C GLY A 227 -10.15 -6.62 -1.12
N SER A 228 -11.47 -6.68 -0.98
CA SER A 228 -12.29 -7.73 -1.62
C SER A 228 -12.26 -7.67 -3.15
N HIS A 229 -12.25 -6.48 -3.74
CA HIS A 229 -12.14 -6.30 -5.19
C HIS A 229 -10.77 -6.76 -5.70
N VAL A 230 -9.70 -6.38 -5.00
CA VAL A 230 -8.33 -6.83 -5.22
C VAL A 230 -8.24 -8.36 -5.14
N ALA A 231 -8.75 -8.96 -4.06
CA ALA A 231 -8.75 -10.40 -3.84
C ALA A 231 -9.48 -11.17 -4.95
N GLY A 232 -10.63 -10.65 -5.41
CA GLY A 232 -11.38 -11.25 -6.51
C GLY A 232 -10.64 -11.21 -7.85
N THR A 233 -9.92 -10.11 -8.12
CA THR A 233 -9.13 -9.98 -9.35
C THR A 233 -7.98 -11.00 -9.38
N ILE A 234 -7.37 -11.26 -8.21
CA ILE A 234 -6.31 -12.27 -8.06
C ILE A 234 -6.88 -13.69 -8.20
N ALA A 235 -7.87 -14.04 -7.37
CA ALA A 235 -8.27 -15.43 -7.20
C ALA A 235 -9.75 -15.61 -6.82
N ALA A 236 -10.67 -14.86 -7.44
CA ALA A 236 -12.05 -15.34 -7.49
C ALA A 236 -12.08 -16.75 -8.12
N ALA A 237 -12.81 -17.67 -7.49
CA ALA A 237 -12.80 -19.08 -7.84
C ALA A 237 -13.49 -19.34 -9.18
N ALA A 238 -12.86 -20.12 -10.06
CA ALA A 238 -13.47 -20.59 -11.30
C ALA A 238 -14.47 -21.71 -11.03
N ASN A 239 -15.67 -21.36 -10.59
CA ASN A 239 -16.62 -22.26 -9.93
C ASN A 239 -18.00 -22.35 -10.63
N GLY A 240 -18.16 -21.72 -11.79
CA GLY A 240 -19.41 -21.59 -12.53
C GLY A 240 -20.33 -20.46 -12.03
N PHE A 241 -19.86 -19.59 -11.14
CA PHE A 241 -20.58 -18.46 -10.54
C PHE A 241 -19.79 -17.17 -10.75
N GLY A 242 -20.49 -16.04 -10.83
CA GLY A 242 -19.85 -14.73 -10.80
C GLY A 242 -18.70 -14.53 -11.79
N VAL A 243 -17.53 -14.19 -11.25
CA VAL A 243 -16.28 -13.90 -11.96
C VAL A 243 -15.19 -14.88 -11.53
N SER A 244 -14.18 -15.08 -12.38
CA SER A 244 -12.94 -15.76 -12.00
C SER A 244 -11.75 -14.80 -11.89
N GLY A 245 -10.79 -15.07 -11.00
CA GLY A 245 -9.55 -14.31 -10.86
C GLY A 245 -8.42 -14.84 -11.75
N VAL A 246 -7.30 -14.12 -11.88
CA VAL A 246 -6.15 -14.54 -12.69
C VAL A 246 -5.63 -15.94 -12.31
N ALA A 247 -5.53 -16.23 -11.01
CA ALA A 247 -5.04 -17.48 -10.45
C ALA A 247 -6.13 -18.17 -9.58
N PRO A 248 -7.20 -18.72 -10.19
CA PRO A 248 -8.42 -19.10 -9.48
C PRO A 248 -8.27 -20.28 -8.50
N ASN A 249 -7.12 -20.96 -8.44
CA ASN A 249 -6.88 -22.11 -7.55
C ASN A 249 -5.86 -21.85 -6.43
N VAL A 250 -5.37 -20.63 -6.26
CA VAL A 250 -4.46 -20.30 -5.13
C VAL A 250 -5.26 -20.07 -3.85
N THR A 251 -4.54 -19.86 -2.74
CA THR A 251 -5.11 -19.56 -1.43
C THR A 251 -4.95 -18.07 -1.13
N LEU A 252 -6.04 -17.40 -0.79
CA LEU A 252 -6.09 -16.00 -0.38
C LEU A 252 -6.00 -15.91 1.15
N VAL A 253 -5.13 -15.03 1.63
CA VAL A 253 -4.97 -14.71 3.05
C VAL A 253 -5.23 -13.22 3.23
N ASN A 254 -6.20 -12.84 4.04
CA ASN A 254 -6.40 -11.44 4.40
C ASN A 254 -5.35 -11.02 5.43
N ILE A 255 -4.61 -9.96 5.12
CA ILE A 255 -3.62 -9.35 6.01
C ILE A 255 -4.02 -7.89 6.15
N ARG A 256 -5.12 -7.64 6.88
CA ARG A 256 -5.71 -6.31 6.95
C ARG A 256 -4.76 -5.35 7.66
N ALA A 257 -4.33 -4.32 6.93
CA ALA A 257 -3.47 -3.23 7.40
C ALA A 257 -4.09 -1.84 7.11
N GLY A 258 -5.13 -1.79 6.28
CA GLY A 258 -5.90 -0.60 5.96
C GLY A 258 -7.13 -0.48 6.86
N GLN A 259 -7.39 0.76 7.26
CA GLN A 259 -8.63 1.16 7.93
C GLN A 259 -9.85 1.09 6.99
N ASP A 260 -11.07 1.14 7.52
CA ASP A 260 -12.28 1.23 6.69
C ASP A 260 -12.33 2.52 5.87
N SER A 261 -11.73 3.58 6.40
CA SER A 261 -11.48 4.82 5.67
C SER A 261 -10.52 4.65 4.48
N GLY A 262 -9.75 3.57 4.40
CA GLY A 262 -8.70 3.34 3.39
C GLY A 262 -7.34 3.94 3.75
N ASN A 263 -7.14 4.33 5.02
CA ASN A 263 -5.84 4.81 5.49
C ASN A 263 -4.95 3.64 5.96
N PHE A 264 -3.66 3.69 5.64
CA PHE A 264 -2.66 2.68 6.00
C PHE A 264 -1.56 3.29 6.86
N PHE A 265 -1.61 3.06 8.17
CA PHE A 265 -0.64 3.65 9.10
C PHE A 265 0.57 2.76 9.34
N LEU A 266 1.62 3.37 9.90
CA LEU A 266 2.93 2.76 10.13
C LEU A 266 2.86 1.37 10.80
N GLN A 267 2.27 1.28 11.99
CA GLN A 267 2.34 0.05 12.79
C GLN A 267 1.59 -1.12 12.12
N PRO A 268 0.31 -0.98 11.71
CA PRO A 268 -0.38 -2.06 10.99
C PRO A 268 0.37 -2.50 9.72
N THR A 269 0.96 -1.57 8.98
CA THR A 269 1.73 -1.87 7.76
C THR A 269 2.96 -2.74 8.07
N VAL A 270 3.73 -2.37 9.09
CA VAL A 270 4.95 -3.10 9.48
C VAL A 270 4.62 -4.47 10.05
N ASP A 271 3.58 -4.56 10.88
CA ASP A 271 3.14 -5.82 11.47
C ASP A 271 2.57 -6.76 10.38
N ALA A 272 1.82 -6.24 9.42
CA ALA A 272 1.33 -7.00 8.27
C ALA A 272 2.46 -7.57 7.39
N LEU A 273 3.46 -6.75 7.06
CA LEU A 273 4.62 -7.19 6.26
C LEU A 273 5.45 -8.25 6.99
N THR A 274 5.73 -8.05 8.28
CA THR A 274 6.46 -9.04 9.07
C THR A 274 5.67 -10.34 9.23
N TYR A 275 4.36 -10.23 9.44
CA TYR A 275 3.45 -11.39 9.46
C TYR A 275 3.45 -12.15 8.13
N ALA A 276 3.45 -11.47 6.99
CA ALA A 276 3.51 -12.12 5.68
C ALA A 276 4.74 -13.04 5.56
N GLY A 277 5.90 -12.57 6.04
CA GLY A 277 7.12 -13.39 6.10
C GLY A 277 7.03 -14.57 7.08
N ASP A 278 6.38 -14.39 8.22
CA ASP A 278 6.27 -15.45 9.24
C ASP A 278 5.18 -16.50 8.93
N ALA A 279 4.10 -16.09 8.26
CA ALA A 279 3.02 -16.96 7.82
C ALA A 279 3.36 -17.77 6.54
N GLY A 280 4.53 -17.50 5.94
CA GLY A 280 4.98 -18.15 4.71
C GLY A 280 4.11 -17.78 3.50
N ILE A 281 3.78 -16.50 3.37
CA ILE A 281 3.09 -15.98 2.19
C ILE A 281 4.06 -15.96 1.00
N ASP A 282 3.62 -16.41 -0.17
CA ASP A 282 4.47 -16.45 -1.37
C ASP A 282 4.51 -15.10 -2.10
N VAL A 283 3.36 -14.42 -2.16
CA VAL A 283 3.20 -13.14 -2.87
C VAL A 283 2.27 -12.24 -2.07
N VAL A 284 2.62 -10.97 -1.88
CA VAL A 284 1.73 -9.96 -1.29
C VAL A 284 1.29 -8.94 -2.33
N ASN A 285 0.03 -8.54 -2.26
CA ASN A 285 -0.51 -7.38 -2.96
C ASN A 285 -0.50 -6.16 -2.03
N MET A 286 0.09 -5.04 -2.48
CA MET A 286 0.09 -3.77 -1.77
C MET A 286 -0.46 -2.64 -2.65
N SER A 287 -1.73 -2.30 -2.47
CA SER A 287 -2.43 -1.30 -3.30
C SER A 287 -2.73 -0.02 -2.52
N TYR A 288 -1.69 0.52 -1.85
CA TYR A 288 -1.79 1.67 -0.96
C TYR A 288 -0.45 2.44 -0.89
N TYR A 289 -0.47 3.61 -0.24
CA TYR A 289 0.72 4.24 0.30
C TYR A 289 0.63 4.38 1.83
N VAL A 290 1.76 4.56 2.51
CA VAL A 290 1.80 4.65 3.98
C VAL A 290 1.46 6.07 4.47
N ASP A 291 0.24 6.19 4.99
CA ASP A 291 -0.33 7.41 5.56
C ASP A 291 0.42 7.89 6.82
N PRO A 292 0.43 9.21 7.08
CA PRO A 292 -0.38 10.25 6.41
C PRO A 292 0.29 10.90 5.18
N TRP A 293 1.38 10.33 4.68
CA TRP A 293 2.25 10.98 3.72
C TRP A 293 2.22 10.25 2.39
N LEU A 294 1.77 10.93 1.33
CA LEU A 294 1.92 10.42 -0.04
C LEU A 294 3.39 10.15 -0.37
N TYR A 295 4.26 11.09 0.03
CA TYR A 295 5.72 10.95 0.02
C TYR A 295 6.29 11.14 1.42
N ASN A 296 6.98 10.14 1.95
CA ASN A 296 7.70 10.20 3.22
C ASN A 296 9.12 10.74 2.97
N CYS A 297 9.45 11.88 3.58
CA CYS A 297 10.70 12.60 3.36
C CYS A 297 11.63 12.53 4.58
N LYS A 298 12.94 12.32 4.34
CA LYS A 298 13.95 12.27 5.42
C LYS A 298 14.10 13.59 6.19
N ALA A 299 13.97 14.72 5.49
CA ALA A 299 14.20 16.06 6.04
C ALA A 299 13.55 17.17 5.20
N ASN A 300 12.23 17.09 4.94
CA ASN A 300 11.54 18.17 4.23
C ASN A 300 11.50 19.45 5.07
N ALA A 301 11.93 20.58 4.50
CA ALA A 301 11.98 21.86 5.23
C ALA A 301 10.60 22.43 5.59
N ALA A 302 9.53 21.99 4.92
CA ALA A 302 8.16 22.40 5.24
C ALA A 302 7.62 21.68 6.50
N ASP A 303 8.18 20.51 6.82
CA ASP A 303 7.72 19.67 7.93
C ASP A 303 8.40 20.07 9.25
N SER A 304 7.65 20.02 10.35
CA SER A 304 8.19 20.23 11.70
C SER A 304 9.22 19.17 12.08
N PRO A 305 10.11 19.42 13.06
CA PRO A 305 11.09 18.42 13.51
C PRO A 305 10.47 17.08 13.94
N ALA A 306 9.28 17.12 14.54
CA ALA A 306 8.53 15.92 14.93
C ALA A 306 8.02 15.15 13.70
N GLN A 307 7.46 15.84 12.70
CA GLN A 307 7.02 15.21 11.44
C GLN A 307 8.18 14.64 10.62
N GLN A 308 9.33 15.31 10.61
CA GLN A 308 10.54 14.77 9.97
C GLN A 308 11.03 13.51 10.69
N LEU A 309 10.95 13.46 12.03
CA LEU A 309 11.29 12.25 12.79
C LEU A 309 10.31 11.10 12.52
N GLU A 310 9.01 11.40 12.47
CA GLU A 310 7.97 10.45 12.09
C GLU A 310 8.25 9.85 10.71
N GLN A 311 8.46 10.69 9.69
CA GLN A 311 8.72 10.22 8.32
C GLN A 311 10.00 9.39 8.21
N ARG A 312 11.10 9.78 8.89
CA ARG A 312 12.30 8.92 8.96
C ARG A 312 12.03 7.58 9.60
N THR A 313 11.21 7.56 10.67
CA THR A 313 10.82 6.32 11.36
C THR A 313 9.98 5.44 10.45
N ILE A 314 9.07 6.02 9.67
CA ILE A 314 8.26 5.30 8.67
C ILE A 314 9.17 4.68 7.60
N ILE A 315 10.05 5.47 6.98
CA ILE A 315 10.98 5.01 5.94
C ILE A 315 11.79 3.82 6.45
N GLU A 316 12.40 3.95 7.63
CA GLU A 316 13.26 2.92 8.17
C GLU A 316 12.48 1.65 8.56
N ALA A 317 11.36 1.79 9.28
CA ALA A 317 10.60 0.63 9.75
C ALA A 317 9.95 -0.15 8.60
N VAL A 318 9.37 0.54 7.61
CA VAL A 318 8.80 -0.10 6.41
C VAL A 318 9.89 -0.78 5.61
N SER A 319 11.05 -0.12 5.41
CA SER A 319 12.19 -0.73 4.71
C SER A 319 12.69 -1.99 5.42
N ARG A 320 12.75 -2.00 6.76
CA ARG A 320 13.11 -3.21 7.53
C ARG A 320 12.10 -4.33 7.36
N ALA A 321 10.81 -4.00 7.32
CA ALA A 321 9.73 -4.97 7.17
C ALA A 321 9.72 -5.62 5.78
N LEU A 322 9.86 -4.82 4.72
CA LEU A 322 10.02 -5.29 3.33
C LEU A 322 11.25 -6.21 3.21
N ASN A 323 12.42 -5.75 3.67
CA ASN A 323 13.62 -6.60 3.73
C ASN A 323 13.41 -7.91 4.52
N TYR A 324 12.62 -7.88 5.60
CA TYR A 324 12.31 -9.08 6.39
C TYR A 324 11.42 -10.06 5.62
N ALA A 325 10.34 -9.58 5.03
CA ALA A 325 9.41 -10.38 4.22
C ALA A 325 10.11 -10.98 2.99
N HIS A 326 10.85 -10.18 2.24
CA HIS A 326 11.63 -10.65 1.10
C HIS A 326 12.63 -11.77 1.49
N ARG A 327 13.39 -11.60 2.59
CA ARG A 327 14.30 -12.65 3.10
C ARG A 327 13.59 -13.93 3.53
N LYS A 328 12.32 -13.84 3.88
CA LYS A 328 11.46 -14.99 4.20
C LYS A 328 10.84 -15.63 2.96
N GLY A 329 11.09 -15.09 1.77
CA GLY A 329 10.65 -15.65 0.50
C GLY A 329 9.37 -15.00 -0.05
N VAL A 330 8.95 -13.85 0.47
CA VAL A 330 7.76 -13.14 -0.01
C VAL A 330 8.10 -12.32 -1.26
N THR A 331 7.33 -12.49 -2.33
CA THR A 331 7.34 -11.58 -3.48
C THR A 331 6.47 -10.37 -3.18
N GLU A 332 7.03 -9.18 -3.26
CA GLU A 332 6.37 -7.93 -2.88
C GLU A 332 6.00 -7.12 -4.10
N ILE A 333 4.70 -6.88 -4.31
CA ILE A 333 4.19 -6.20 -5.52
C ILE A 333 3.27 -5.05 -5.10
N ALA A 334 3.56 -3.85 -5.59
CA ALA A 334 2.82 -2.65 -5.21
C ALA A 334 2.34 -1.79 -6.39
N ALA A 335 1.26 -1.06 -6.17
CA ALA A 335 0.74 -0.07 -7.10
C ALA A 335 1.70 1.13 -7.21
N LEU A 336 1.94 1.66 -8.42
CA LEU A 336 2.77 2.87 -8.60
C LEU A 336 2.14 4.16 -8.08
N GLY A 337 0.82 4.20 -7.89
CA GLY A 337 0.07 5.38 -7.47
C GLY A 337 -0.75 6.02 -8.60
N ASN A 338 -1.62 6.93 -8.20
CA ASN A 338 -2.76 7.40 -9.00
C ASN A 338 -2.73 8.93 -9.23
N GLU A 339 -1.56 9.55 -9.09
CA GLU A 339 -1.38 11.00 -9.08
C GLU A 339 -0.90 11.57 -10.43
N HIS A 340 -0.85 10.74 -11.48
CA HIS A 340 -0.23 11.08 -12.77
C HIS A 340 1.19 11.66 -12.61
N SER A 341 1.96 11.11 -11.69
CA SER A 341 3.29 11.63 -11.35
C SER A 341 4.41 10.83 -12.04
N ASP A 342 5.41 11.54 -12.55
CA ASP A 342 6.72 10.97 -12.88
C ASP A 342 7.47 10.75 -11.56
N LEU A 343 7.61 9.49 -11.11
CA LEU A 343 8.31 9.18 -9.86
C LEU A 343 9.81 9.52 -9.91
N GLY A 344 10.39 9.65 -11.10
CA GLY A 344 11.74 10.18 -11.28
C GLY A 344 11.85 11.68 -11.02
N LYS A 345 10.73 12.40 -11.16
CA LYS A 345 10.61 13.86 -11.06
C LYS A 345 9.29 14.21 -10.34
N PRO A 346 9.12 13.78 -9.08
CA PRO A 346 7.84 13.87 -8.39
C PRO A 346 7.42 15.35 -8.25
N PRO A 347 6.13 15.66 -8.42
CA PRO A 347 5.65 17.03 -8.27
C PRO A 347 5.66 17.46 -6.79
N ALA A 348 5.38 18.73 -6.56
CA ALA A 348 5.08 19.19 -5.20
C ALA A 348 3.83 18.48 -4.65
N ASP A 349 3.86 18.15 -3.36
CA ASP A 349 2.75 17.52 -2.67
C ASP A 349 2.02 18.54 -1.80
N ALA A 350 0.75 18.78 -2.11
CA ALA A 350 -0.14 19.65 -1.33
C ALA A 350 -1.21 18.88 -0.55
N THR A 351 -1.18 17.55 -0.60
CA THR A 351 -2.19 16.64 -0.05
C THR A 351 -1.79 16.02 1.28
N SER A 352 -0.51 16.14 1.65
CA SER A 352 0.02 15.57 2.89
C SER A 352 0.39 16.63 3.94
N PRO A 353 0.36 16.27 5.24
CA PRO A 353 -0.22 15.04 5.77
C PRO A 353 -1.74 15.05 5.61
N ASN A 354 -2.31 13.93 5.16
CA ASN A 354 -3.76 13.80 4.99
C ASN A 354 -4.49 13.39 6.28
N TYR A 355 -3.73 13.11 7.34
CA TYR A 355 -4.22 12.83 8.69
C TYR A 355 -3.37 13.56 9.74
N PRO A 356 -4.01 14.18 10.77
CA PRO A 356 -5.45 14.35 10.90
C PRO A 356 -5.97 15.36 9.86
N SER A 357 -7.28 15.41 9.69
CA SER A 357 -7.95 16.35 8.76
C SER A 357 -7.46 17.79 8.96
N ASN A 358 -7.42 18.58 7.89
CA ASN A 358 -6.96 19.98 7.92
C ASN A 358 -5.47 20.18 8.31
N SER A 359 -4.61 19.17 8.15
CA SER A 359 -3.17 19.29 8.42
C SER A 359 -2.30 19.47 7.16
N THR A 360 -2.91 19.38 5.99
CA THR A 360 -2.24 19.47 4.68
C THR A 360 -1.54 20.80 4.50
N HIS A 361 -0.34 20.77 3.93
CA HIS A 361 0.38 21.97 3.53
C HIS A 361 1.27 21.68 2.32
N PRO A 362 1.67 22.68 1.51
CA PRO A 362 2.53 22.47 0.35
C PRO A 362 3.93 22.01 0.74
N ARG A 363 4.42 20.95 0.11
CA ARG A 363 5.74 20.35 0.31
C ARG A 363 6.44 20.17 -1.04
N GLN A 364 7.69 20.58 -1.12
CA GLN A 364 8.54 20.26 -2.28
C GLN A 364 9.07 18.84 -2.11
N ILE A 365 8.93 18.00 -3.13
CA ILE A 365 9.35 16.60 -3.07
C ILE A 365 10.69 16.45 -3.78
N ASP A 366 11.69 15.98 -3.04
CA ASP A 366 13.02 15.68 -3.56
C ASP A 366 13.15 14.16 -3.74
N ASN A 367 13.28 13.72 -4.99
CA ASN A 367 13.36 12.29 -5.33
C ASN A 367 14.50 11.56 -4.59
N GLY A 368 15.61 12.24 -4.27
CA GLY A 368 16.73 11.62 -3.55
C GLY A 368 16.47 11.34 -2.06
N SER A 369 15.43 11.95 -1.48
CA SER A 369 15.19 11.92 -0.04
C SER A 369 13.74 11.72 0.39
N CYS A 370 12.80 11.67 -0.56
CA CYS A 370 11.38 11.43 -0.36
C CYS A 370 10.93 10.21 -1.15
N PHE A 371 10.08 9.37 -0.54
CA PHE A 371 9.68 8.09 -1.10
C PHE A 371 8.17 7.86 -0.92
N SER A 372 7.49 7.42 -1.97
CA SER A 372 6.17 6.82 -1.89
C SER A 372 6.31 5.37 -1.44
N LEU A 373 5.94 5.07 -0.19
CA LEU A 373 6.08 3.74 0.39
C LEU A 373 4.73 3.01 0.35
N PRO A 374 4.70 1.71 0.02
CA PRO A 374 5.85 0.81 -0.07
C PRO A 374 6.50 0.73 -1.46
N VAL A 375 5.93 1.32 -2.52
CA VAL A 375 6.37 1.04 -3.91
C VAL A 375 7.81 1.44 -4.21
N GLU A 376 8.33 2.49 -3.58
CA GLU A 376 9.74 2.91 -3.69
C GLU A 376 10.65 2.27 -2.62
N GLY A 377 10.13 1.27 -1.91
CA GLY A 377 10.86 0.49 -0.92
C GLY A 377 11.72 -0.60 -1.55
N PRO A 378 12.65 -1.20 -0.77
CA PRO A 378 13.51 -2.27 -1.26
C PRO A 378 12.69 -3.50 -1.68
N HIS A 379 13.11 -4.15 -2.77
CA HIS A 379 12.54 -5.40 -3.30
C HIS A 379 11.12 -5.35 -3.88
N VAL A 380 10.47 -4.18 -3.88
CA VAL A 380 9.08 -4.05 -4.33
C VAL A 380 9.01 -3.92 -5.85
N LEU A 381 8.12 -4.69 -6.48
CA LEU A 381 7.82 -4.59 -7.91
C LEU A 381 6.69 -3.58 -8.13
N GLY A 382 6.99 -2.42 -8.72
CA GLY A 382 6.02 -1.38 -9.01
C GLY A 382 5.18 -1.66 -10.27
N ILE A 383 3.86 -1.54 -10.17
CA ILE A 383 2.91 -1.85 -11.24
C ILE A 383 2.22 -0.59 -11.77
N GLY A 384 2.42 -0.31 -13.06
CA GLY A 384 1.71 0.73 -13.81
C GLY A 384 0.35 0.26 -14.35
N SER A 385 -0.54 1.21 -14.66
CA SER A 385 -1.88 0.91 -15.17
C SER A 385 -2.09 1.33 -16.63
N PHE A 386 -2.78 0.47 -17.39
CA PHE A 386 -3.28 0.78 -18.72
C PHE A 386 -4.77 0.42 -18.89
N GLY A 387 -5.39 1.04 -19.89
CA GLY A 387 -6.77 0.81 -20.33
C GLY A 387 -6.91 -0.27 -21.40
N PRO A 388 -8.16 -0.60 -21.81
CA PRO A 388 -8.41 -1.62 -22.83
C PRO A 388 -7.70 -1.40 -24.18
N SER A 389 -7.37 -0.17 -24.55
CA SER A 389 -6.61 0.15 -25.76
C SER A 389 -5.09 -0.10 -25.64
N GLN A 390 -4.63 -0.59 -24.48
CA GLN A 390 -3.23 -0.65 -24.06
C GLN A 390 -2.61 0.73 -23.75
N ALA A 391 -3.36 1.84 -23.89
CA ALA A 391 -2.87 3.15 -23.51
C ALA A 391 -2.67 3.22 -21.98
N LYS A 392 -1.54 3.82 -21.55
CA LYS A 392 -1.33 4.23 -20.17
C LYS A 392 -2.57 4.99 -19.69
N ALA A 393 -3.11 4.59 -18.53
CA ALA A 393 -4.22 5.31 -17.93
C ALA A 393 -3.76 6.71 -17.47
N ASP A 394 -4.60 7.72 -17.66
CA ASP A 394 -4.26 9.11 -17.37
C ASP A 394 -3.86 9.35 -15.92
N TYR A 395 -4.39 8.58 -14.97
CA TYR A 395 -4.05 8.70 -13.56
C TYR A 395 -2.76 7.98 -13.15
N SER A 396 -2.29 6.99 -13.94
CA SER A 396 -1.19 6.12 -13.50
C SER A 396 0.07 6.95 -13.28
N ASN A 397 0.72 6.80 -12.13
CA ASN A 397 2.11 7.21 -12.00
C ASN A 397 2.98 6.43 -12.98
N TYR A 398 4.12 7.01 -13.33
CA TYR A 398 5.04 6.51 -14.34
C TYR A 398 6.47 6.94 -13.98
N GLY A 399 7.46 6.50 -14.74
CA GLY A 399 8.89 6.77 -14.48
C GLY A 399 9.72 5.50 -14.61
N THR A 400 11.00 5.63 -14.90
CA THR A 400 11.89 4.46 -15.13
C THR A 400 12.51 3.88 -13.86
N GLU A 401 12.37 4.60 -12.75
CA GLU A 401 13.04 4.31 -11.49
C GLU A 401 12.40 3.12 -10.78
N GLN A 402 11.06 3.06 -10.77
CA GLN A 402 10.30 2.16 -9.89
C GLN A 402 9.33 1.22 -10.61
N ILE A 403 9.06 1.45 -11.89
CA ILE A 403 8.18 0.56 -12.66
C ILE A 403 8.89 -0.75 -12.99
N SER A 404 8.29 -1.87 -12.64
CA SER A 404 8.73 -3.21 -13.07
C SER A 404 7.96 -3.62 -14.32
N VAL A 405 6.64 -3.68 -14.23
CA VAL A 405 5.73 -4.06 -15.34
C VAL A 405 4.46 -3.22 -15.28
N SER A 406 3.60 -3.34 -16.28
CA SER A 406 2.27 -2.74 -16.29
C SER A 406 1.18 -3.80 -16.44
N ALA A 407 -0.03 -3.47 -16.00
CA ALA A 407 -1.16 -4.39 -16.04
C ALA A 407 -2.50 -3.65 -16.26
N PRO A 408 -3.57 -4.40 -16.59
CA PRO A 408 -4.92 -3.83 -16.72
C PRO A 408 -5.41 -3.22 -15.41
N GLY A 409 -5.46 -1.89 -15.32
CA GLY A 409 -6.04 -1.20 -14.14
C GLY A 409 -7.31 -0.43 -14.47
N GLY A 410 -7.74 -0.42 -15.72
CA GLY A 410 -8.96 0.26 -16.16
C GLY A 410 -8.72 1.71 -16.54
N TYR A 411 -9.46 2.21 -17.52
CA TYR A 411 -9.35 3.60 -17.94
C TYR A 411 -10.69 4.06 -18.54
N ALA A 412 -11.59 4.60 -17.72
CA ALA A 412 -12.91 5.01 -18.21
C ALA A 412 -12.82 5.91 -19.44
N ARG A 413 -11.88 6.86 -19.45
CA ARG A 413 -11.67 7.83 -20.54
C ARG A 413 -10.94 7.27 -21.77
N ASP A 414 -10.69 5.96 -21.82
CA ASP A 414 -10.14 5.32 -23.01
C ASP A 414 -11.09 5.45 -24.21
N TYR A 415 -10.56 5.26 -25.42
CA TYR A 415 -11.29 5.34 -26.68
C TYR A 415 -12.04 6.66 -26.91
N PHE A 416 -11.41 7.79 -26.60
CA PHE A 416 -11.96 9.12 -26.86
C PHE A 416 -12.54 9.26 -28.27
N GLY A 417 -13.73 9.86 -28.37
CA GLY A 417 -14.43 10.09 -29.64
C GLY A 417 -15.22 8.88 -30.16
N THR A 418 -15.33 7.80 -29.37
CA THR A 418 -16.16 6.62 -29.69
C THR A 418 -17.25 6.41 -28.65
N ASP A 419 -18.21 5.54 -28.94
CA ASP A 419 -19.26 5.12 -27.98
C ASP A 419 -18.70 4.32 -26.79
N GLN A 420 -17.41 3.95 -26.82
CA GLN A 420 -16.70 3.30 -25.72
C GLN A 420 -16.01 4.31 -24.79
N PHE A 421 -16.12 5.61 -25.03
CA PHE A 421 -15.58 6.62 -24.13
C PHE A 421 -16.40 6.76 -22.85
N ASN A 422 -15.73 6.73 -21.71
CA ASN A 422 -16.31 6.94 -20.38
C ASN A 422 -17.42 5.93 -20.01
N VAL A 423 -17.17 4.66 -20.28
CA VAL A 423 -18.06 3.53 -19.93
C VAL A 423 -17.46 2.68 -18.79
N ASN A 424 -18.31 1.97 -18.04
CA ASN A 424 -17.85 1.14 -16.92
C ASN A 424 -17.03 -0.05 -17.40
N GLU A 425 -17.32 -0.56 -18.59
CA GLU A 425 -16.67 -1.71 -19.20
C GLU A 425 -15.19 -1.48 -19.53
N ASN A 426 -14.72 -0.22 -19.54
CA ASN A 426 -13.30 0.10 -19.64
C ASN A 426 -12.54 -0.05 -18.32
N LYS A 427 -13.24 -0.32 -17.21
CA LYS A 427 -12.70 -0.50 -15.87
C LYS A 427 -12.55 -2.00 -15.54
N ILE A 428 -12.14 -2.32 -14.32
CA ILE A 428 -11.99 -3.70 -13.86
C ILE A 428 -13.20 -4.10 -13.01
N LEU A 429 -13.94 -5.12 -13.45
CA LEU A 429 -15.02 -5.74 -12.68
C LEU A 429 -14.44 -6.78 -11.72
N SER A 430 -14.80 -6.71 -10.45
CA SER A 430 -14.46 -7.74 -9.48
C SER A 430 -15.45 -7.73 -8.30
N VAL A 431 -15.23 -8.64 -7.35
CA VAL A 431 -16.02 -8.87 -6.15
C VAL A 431 -16.34 -7.57 -5.39
N TYR A 432 -17.57 -7.47 -4.91
CA TYR A 432 -18.06 -6.34 -4.12
C TYR A 432 -18.80 -6.84 -2.88
N PRO A 433 -18.33 -6.52 -1.65
CA PRO A 433 -19.00 -6.97 -0.44
C PRO A 433 -20.43 -6.43 -0.32
N LYS A 434 -21.36 -7.28 0.12
CA LYS A 434 -22.78 -6.93 0.20
C LYS A 434 -23.05 -5.84 1.24
N ASN A 435 -22.39 -5.89 2.40
CA ASN A 435 -22.46 -4.86 3.44
C ASN A 435 -22.12 -3.48 2.88
N VAL A 436 -21.01 -3.39 2.14
CA VAL A 436 -20.55 -2.14 1.52
C VAL A 436 -21.52 -1.67 0.43
N ALA A 437 -22.02 -2.58 -0.41
CA ALA A 437 -23.02 -2.27 -1.44
C ALA A 437 -24.31 -1.68 -0.85
N ILE A 438 -24.74 -2.19 0.30
CA ILE A 438 -25.90 -1.66 1.04
C ILE A 438 -25.57 -0.30 1.67
N ALA A 439 -24.42 -0.18 2.33
CA ALA A 439 -24.00 1.06 2.99
C ALA A 439 -23.87 2.23 2.00
N LYS A 440 -23.41 1.98 0.76
CA LYS A 440 -23.31 2.98 -0.31
C LYS A 440 -24.64 3.23 -1.04
N GLY A 441 -25.68 2.45 -0.77
CA GLY A 441 -26.99 2.57 -1.42
C GLY A 441 -27.02 2.02 -2.85
N ASP A 442 -26.01 1.27 -3.26
CA ASP A 442 -25.92 0.64 -4.58
C ASP A 442 -26.78 -0.63 -4.66
N VAL A 443 -27.02 -1.25 -3.50
CA VAL A 443 -27.92 -2.38 -3.28
C VAL A 443 -28.87 -2.06 -2.14
N ASP A 444 -30.16 -2.38 -2.27
CA ASP A 444 -31.14 -2.17 -1.20
C ASP A 444 -31.09 -3.28 -0.13
N ALA A 445 -31.84 -3.10 0.97
CA ALA A 445 -31.89 -4.10 2.05
C ALA A 445 -32.49 -5.46 1.61
N ALA A 446 -33.28 -5.48 0.53
CA ALA A 446 -33.80 -6.72 -0.07
C ALA A 446 -32.79 -7.38 -1.03
N GLY A 447 -31.62 -6.75 -1.25
CA GLY A 447 -30.56 -7.24 -2.10
C GLY A 447 -30.75 -6.92 -3.59
N ASN A 448 -31.63 -5.98 -3.95
CA ASN A 448 -31.77 -5.54 -5.34
C ASN A 448 -30.77 -4.43 -5.66
N VAL A 449 -30.21 -4.46 -6.87
CA VAL A 449 -29.37 -3.36 -7.36
C VAL A 449 -30.25 -2.13 -7.56
N THR A 450 -29.89 -1.01 -6.93
CA THR A 450 -30.65 0.24 -7.02
C THR A 450 -30.41 0.94 -8.36
N PRO A 451 -31.21 1.95 -8.74
CA PRO A 451 -30.93 2.75 -9.94
C PRO A 451 -29.56 3.43 -9.92
N GLN A 452 -29.02 3.72 -8.73
CA GLN A 452 -27.65 4.23 -8.58
C GLN A 452 -26.63 3.12 -8.86
N GLY A 453 -26.75 1.97 -8.20
CA GLY A 453 -25.85 0.84 -8.42
C GLY A 453 -25.84 0.39 -9.88
N ALA A 454 -26.99 0.42 -10.55
CA ALA A 454 -27.10 0.13 -11.98
C ALA A 454 -26.30 1.11 -12.86
N LYS A 455 -26.25 2.41 -12.53
CA LYS A 455 -25.43 3.40 -13.24
C LYS A 455 -23.93 3.16 -13.02
N LEU A 456 -23.55 2.73 -11.83
CA LEU A 456 -22.18 2.32 -11.50
C LEU A 456 -21.79 0.96 -12.12
N GLY A 457 -22.73 0.28 -12.79
CA GLY A 457 -22.49 -1.01 -13.43
C GLY A 457 -22.42 -2.17 -12.44
N VAL A 458 -23.00 -2.03 -11.24
CA VAL A 458 -23.04 -3.12 -10.25
C VAL A 458 -23.71 -4.35 -10.84
N GLN A 459 -23.04 -5.49 -10.75
CA GLN A 459 -23.56 -6.78 -11.19
C GLN A 459 -24.01 -7.59 -9.98
N LYS A 460 -25.05 -8.41 -10.18
CA LYS A 460 -25.55 -9.36 -9.20
C LYS A 460 -25.58 -10.75 -9.84
N ALA A 461 -24.91 -11.71 -9.23
CA ALA A 461 -25.02 -13.12 -9.60
C ALA A 461 -25.89 -13.85 -8.57
N VAL A 462 -26.74 -14.75 -9.05
CA VAL A 462 -27.59 -15.61 -8.21
C VAL A 462 -27.42 -17.04 -8.69
N ALA A 463 -26.95 -17.92 -7.82
CA ALA A 463 -26.78 -19.33 -8.10
C ALA A 463 -28.11 -20.08 -7.93
N ASN A 464 -28.20 -21.29 -8.50
CA ASN A 464 -29.40 -22.14 -8.40
C ASN A 464 -29.72 -22.56 -6.95
N ASP A 465 -28.72 -22.59 -6.08
CA ASP A 465 -28.84 -22.89 -4.65
C ASP A 465 -29.21 -21.66 -3.79
N GLY A 466 -29.44 -20.51 -4.42
CA GLY A 466 -29.82 -19.26 -3.77
C GLY A 466 -28.65 -18.42 -3.28
N ARG A 467 -27.38 -18.83 -3.48
CA ARG A 467 -26.23 -17.95 -3.19
C ARG A 467 -26.29 -16.70 -4.04
N VAL A 468 -25.93 -15.56 -3.44
CA VAL A 468 -25.92 -14.24 -4.07
C VAL A 468 -24.54 -13.61 -3.91
N GLY A 469 -24.03 -13.01 -4.97
CA GLY A 469 -22.76 -12.30 -5.00
C GLY A 469 -22.92 -11.01 -5.80
N TYR A 470 -22.15 -9.99 -5.42
CA TYR A 470 -22.19 -8.67 -6.03
C TYR A 470 -20.80 -8.31 -6.56
N TYR A 471 -20.78 -7.50 -7.62
CA TYR A 471 -19.54 -7.12 -8.29
C TYR A 471 -19.63 -5.66 -8.71
N GLN A 472 -18.50 -4.96 -8.70
CA GLN A 472 -18.40 -3.54 -9.06
C GLN A 472 -17.21 -3.30 -9.99
N TYR A 473 -17.35 -2.24 -10.80
CA TYR A 473 -16.27 -1.75 -11.65
C TYR A 473 -15.44 -0.70 -10.92
N LEU A 474 -14.13 -0.93 -10.82
CA LEU A 474 -13.15 -0.01 -10.22
C LEU A 474 -11.98 0.23 -11.19
N GLN A 475 -11.26 1.33 -11.00
CA GLN A 475 -10.10 1.67 -11.83
C GLN A 475 -9.00 2.34 -11.03
N GLY A 476 -7.77 1.89 -11.23
CA GLY A 476 -6.61 2.40 -10.52
C GLY A 476 -5.40 1.52 -10.76
N THR A 477 -4.22 2.01 -10.35
CA THR A 477 -3.05 1.13 -10.22
C THR A 477 -3.30 0.03 -9.18
N SER A 478 -4.21 0.27 -8.23
CA SER A 478 -4.77 -0.73 -7.32
C SER A 478 -5.53 -1.88 -7.99
N MET A 479 -6.06 -1.69 -9.21
CA MET A 479 -6.68 -2.76 -10.00
C MET A 479 -5.71 -3.39 -11.01
N ALA A 480 -4.62 -2.69 -11.37
CA ALA A 480 -3.53 -3.25 -12.16
C ALA A 480 -2.69 -4.24 -11.35
N THR A 481 -2.32 -3.85 -10.12
CA THR A 481 -1.50 -4.65 -9.18
C THR A 481 -1.99 -6.09 -8.99
N PRO A 482 -3.29 -6.35 -8.70
CA PRO A 482 -3.79 -7.71 -8.51
C PRO A 482 -3.69 -8.60 -9.75
N HIS A 483 -3.70 -8.02 -10.97
CA HIS A 483 -3.42 -8.82 -12.17
C HIS A 483 -1.97 -9.32 -12.18
N ALA A 484 -1.00 -8.46 -11.86
CA ALA A 484 0.41 -8.84 -11.76
C ALA A 484 0.65 -9.83 -10.61
N VAL A 485 0.01 -9.64 -9.46
CA VAL A 485 0.06 -10.57 -8.32
C VAL A 485 -0.50 -11.93 -8.69
N GLY A 486 -1.62 -11.99 -9.42
CA GLY A 486 -2.16 -13.24 -9.94
C GLY A 486 -1.16 -13.96 -10.86
N VAL A 487 -0.49 -13.24 -11.77
CA VAL A 487 0.56 -13.82 -12.63
C VAL A 487 1.74 -14.33 -11.80
N ALA A 488 2.19 -13.56 -10.80
CA ALA A 488 3.23 -13.99 -9.86
C ALA A 488 2.84 -15.26 -9.11
N ALA A 489 1.59 -15.38 -8.65
CA ALA A 489 1.08 -16.57 -7.99
C ALA A 489 1.03 -17.79 -8.94
N LEU A 490 0.70 -17.59 -10.23
CA LEU A 490 0.81 -18.64 -11.26
C LEU A 490 2.26 -19.06 -11.51
N ILE A 491 3.21 -18.12 -11.48
CA ILE A 491 4.65 -18.40 -11.59
C ILE A 491 5.11 -19.28 -10.42
N VAL A 492 4.76 -18.93 -9.18
CA VAL A 492 5.05 -19.75 -8.00
C VAL A 492 4.38 -21.12 -8.11
N SER A 493 3.12 -21.18 -8.54
CA SER A 493 2.39 -22.44 -8.75
C SER A 493 3.07 -23.35 -9.78
N GLN A 494 3.64 -22.76 -10.84
CA GLN A 494 4.25 -23.48 -11.95
C GLN A 494 5.67 -23.95 -11.67
N TYR A 495 6.49 -23.13 -11.01
CA TYR A 495 7.94 -23.38 -10.86
C TYR A 495 8.38 -23.55 -9.40
N GLY A 496 7.48 -23.32 -8.46
CA GLY A 496 7.71 -23.52 -7.03
C GLY A 496 8.00 -24.97 -6.70
N LYS A 497 8.75 -25.17 -5.62
CA LYS A 497 9.18 -26.50 -5.17
C LYS A 497 8.94 -26.66 -3.70
N ALA A 498 8.61 -27.89 -3.30
CA ALA A 498 8.62 -28.25 -1.89
C ALA A 498 10.05 -28.19 -1.35
N SER A 499 10.21 -27.54 -0.21
CA SER A 499 11.45 -27.43 0.56
C SER A 499 11.15 -27.73 2.04
N ARG A 500 12.18 -27.76 2.88
CA ARG A 500 11.99 -27.86 4.34
C ARG A 500 11.18 -26.69 4.92
N GLY A 501 11.19 -25.53 4.25
CA GLY A 501 10.46 -24.33 4.66
C GLY A 501 9.04 -24.21 4.08
N GLY A 502 8.58 -25.21 3.32
CA GLY A 502 7.29 -25.16 2.62
C GLY A 502 7.43 -25.22 1.10
N PHE A 503 6.30 -25.07 0.40
CA PHE A 503 6.26 -24.87 -1.04
C PHE A 503 6.50 -23.39 -1.35
N GLY A 504 7.24 -23.07 -2.41
CA GLY A 504 7.42 -21.68 -2.84
C GLY A 504 8.49 -21.54 -3.92
N LEU A 505 8.72 -20.29 -4.34
CA LEU A 505 9.76 -19.90 -5.28
C LEU A 505 10.44 -18.62 -4.76
N ALA A 506 11.76 -18.51 -4.93
CA ALA A 506 12.48 -17.32 -4.49
C ALA A 506 11.92 -16.05 -5.16
N PRO A 507 11.70 -14.95 -4.42
CA PRO A 507 11.13 -13.72 -4.96
C PRO A 507 11.86 -13.18 -6.19
N ASP A 508 13.21 -13.20 -6.19
CA ASP A 508 13.99 -12.77 -7.35
C ASP A 508 13.74 -13.63 -8.60
N ALA A 509 13.44 -14.93 -8.41
CA ALA A 509 13.07 -15.80 -9.53
C ALA A 509 11.66 -15.50 -10.02
N VAL A 510 10.72 -15.16 -9.13
CA VAL A 510 9.39 -14.69 -9.52
C VAL A 510 9.49 -13.40 -10.33
N GLN A 511 10.25 -12.42 -9.86
CA GLN A 511 10.52 -11.17 -10.56
C GLN A 511 11.08 -11.41 -11.97
N ARG A 512 12.18 -12.18 -12.09
CA ARG A 512 12.79 -12.45 -13.39
C ARG A 512 11.84 -13.10 -14.37
N VAL A 513 10.97 -14.01 -13.91
CA VAL A 513 9.97 -14.64 -14.78
C VAL A 513 8.90 -13.61 -15.18
N LEU A 514 8.39 -12.82 -14.23
CA LEU A 514 7.37 -11.81 -14.47
C LEU A 514 7.84 -10.77 -15.51
N GLU A 515 9.02 -10.19 -15.30
CA GLU A 515 9.61 -9.19 -16.18
C GLU A 515 10.09 -9.77 -17.52
N GLY A 516 10.71 -10.96 -17.48
CA GLY A 516 11.27 -11.63 -18.64
C GLY A 516 10.22 -12.17 -19.61
N THR A 517 8.99 -12.39 -19.15
CA THR A 517 7.87 -12.89 -19.98
C THR A 517 6.80 -11.85 -20.25
N ALA A 518 6.94 -10.63 -19.73
CA ALA A 518 6.04 -9.52 -20.02
C ALA A 518 6.01 -9.22 -21.54
N SER A 519 4.80 -9.00 -22.07
CA SER A 519 4.60 -8.60 -23.45
C SER A 519 5.12 -7.19 -23.67
N LYS A 520 6.13 -7.03 -24.53
CA LYS A 520 6.76 -5.73 -24.77
C LYS A 520 5.77 -4.72 -25.32
N VAL A 521 5.74 -3.52 -24.70
CA VAL A 521 4.94 -2.38 -25.14
C VAL A 521 5.89 -1.20 -25.31
N ALA A 522 6.05 -0.74 -26.54
CA ALA A 522 6.89 0.42 -26.83
C ALA A 522 6.20 1.72 -26.37
N CYS A 523 6.99 2.76 -26.14
CA CYS A 523 6.44 4.09 -25.95
C CYS A 523 5.53 4.50 -27.13
N PRO A 524 4.47 5.29 -26.87
CA PRO A 524 3.62 5.82 -27.92
C PRO A 524 4.41 6.68 -28.91
N THR A 525 3.85 6.88 -30.11
CA THR A 525 4.33 7.87 -31.09
C THR A 525 3.23 8.92 -31.30
N PRO A 526 3.45 10.20 -30.91
CA PRO A 526 4.64 10.75 -30.24
C PRO A 526 4.82 10.22 -28.81
N ARG A 527 6.05 10.31 -28.28
CA ARG A 527 6.39 9.83 -26.92
C ARG A 527 5.76 10.65 -25.80
N THR A 528 5.48 11.92 -26.06
CA THR A 528 4.76 12.80 -25.16
C THR A 528 3.28 12.71 -25.50
N VAL A 529 2.48 12.34 -24.51
CA VAL A 529 1.02 12.25 -24.60
C VAL A 529 0.40 13.29 -23.69
N ASP A 530 -0.70 13.89 -24.15
CA ASP A 530 -1.59 14.72 -23.34
C ASP A 530 -2.97 14.06 -23.29
N TYR A 531 -3.78 14.48 -22.33
CA TYR A 531 -5.16 13.99 -22.14
C TYR A 531 -6.17 15.14 -22.26
N LEU A 532 -5.82 16.16 -23.05
CA LEU A 532 -6.63 17.38 -23.18
C LEU A 532 -8.00 17.08 -23.79
N LYS A 533 -8.04 16.13 -24.72
CA LYS A 533 -9.28 15.72 -25.40
C LYS A 533 -10.21 14.97 -24.45
N GLU A 534 -9.63 14.19 -23.56
CA GLU A 534 -10.27 13.39 -22.53
C GLU A 534 -10.77 14.24 -21.35
N GLY A 535 -10.56 15.56 -21.39
CA GLY A 535 -11.05 16.53 -20.42
C GLY A 535 -10.11 16.78 -19.25
N ARG A 536 -8.84 16.39 -19.36
CA ARG A 536 -7.78 16.81 -18.43
C ARG A 536 -7.16 18.13 -18.87
N ASP A 537 -6.45 18.79 -17.96
CA ASP A 537 -5.64 19.96 -18.28
C ASP A 537 -4.19 19.57 -18.62
N ALA A 538 -3.36 20.55 -18.97
CA ALA A 538 -1.98 20.33 -19.42
C ALA A 538 -1.07 19.69 -18.35
N SER A 539 -1.42 19.73 -17.07
CA SER A 539 -0.68 19.02 -16.00
C SER A 539 -0.72 17.51 -16.17
N PHE A 540 -1.68 16.98 -16.94
CA PHE A 540 -1.74 15.57 -17.31
C PHE A 540 -0.85 15.20 -18.51
N THR A 541 0.01 16.10 -18.99
CA THR A 541 1.00 15.73 -20.02
C THR A 541 2.04 14.79 -19.42
N ALA A 542 2.37 13.70 -20.11
CA ALA A 542 3.42 12.75 -19.71
C ALA A 542 4.31 12.38 -20.88
N THR A 543 5.60 12.15 -20.60
CA THR A 543 6.57 11.70 -21.61
C THR A 543 7.08 10.32 -21.27
N CYS A 544 6.95 9.39 -22.22
CA CYS A 544 7.50 8.05 -22.08
C CYS A 544 9.00 8.06 -22.40
N GLU A 545 9.81 7.81 -21.38
CA GLU A 545 11.28 7.68 -21.47
C GLU A 545 11.69 6.20 -21.49
N GLY A 546 12.80 5.88 -22.18
CA GLY A 546 13.34 4.51 -22.27
C GLY A 546 13.34 3.90 -23.68
N THR A 547 13.31 2.58 -23.71
CA THR A 547 13.48 1.71 -24.88
C THR A 547 12.24 0.84 -25.14
N PRO A 548 12.15 0.14 -26.27
CA PRO A 548 11.09 -0.86 -26.49
C PRO A 548 11.11 -2.02 -25.50
N ASP A 549 12.28 -2.36 -24.93
CA ASP A 549 12.43 -3.49 -23.99
C ASP A 549 12.13 -3.11 -22.53
N PHE A 550 12.24 -1.83 -22.21
CA PHE A 550 11.95 -1.23 -20.91
C PHE A 550 11.69 0.28 -21.05
N ASN A 551 10.57 0.79 -20.54
CA ASN A 551 10.26 2.22 -20.54
C ASN A 551 9.41 2.66 -19.34
N GLY A 552 9.34 3.98 -19.11
CA GLY A 552 8.67 4.56 -17.95
C GLY A 552 7.16 4.42 -17.91
N PHE A 553 6.48 4.04 -19.01
CA PHE A 553 5.02 3.85 -19.01
C PHE A 553 4.61 2.41 -18.75
N TYR A 554 5.39 1.45 -19.26
CA TYR A 554 5.02 0.03 -19.25
C TYR A 554 6.04 -0.88 -18.56
N GLY A 555 7.14 -0.34 -18.06
CA GLY A 555 8.26 -1.11 -17.50
C GLY A 555 8.79 -2.10 -18.52
N HIS A 556 9.02 -3.34 -18.09
CA HIS A 556 9.40 -4.44 -18.95
C HIS A 556 8.29 -4.91 -19.90
N GLY A 557 7.07 -4.41 -19.78
CA GLY A 557 5.93 -4.73 -20.63
C GLY A 557 4.62 -4.92 -19.86
N ALA A 558 3.59 -5.32 -20.59
CA ALA A 558 2.31 -5.76 -20.01
C ALA A 558 2.45 -7.19 -19.49
N VAL A 559 1.94 -7.48 -18.28
CA VAL A 559 1.98 -8.83 -17.71
C VAL A 559 1.24 -9.85 -18.60
N ASP A 560 1.84 -11.01 -18.82
CA ASP A 560 1.30 -12.09 -19.66
C ASP A 560 1.36 -13.43 -18.92
N ALA A 561 0.20 -13.85 -18.40
CA ALA A 561 0.04 -15.06 -17.60
C ALA A 561 0.42 -16.33 -18.37
N TRP A 562 0.04 -16.42 -19.65
CA TRP A 562 0.35 -17.59 -20.47
C TRP A 562 1.85 -17.71 -20.71
N SER A 563 2.47 -16.61 -21.15
CA SER A 563 3.91 -16.58 -21.41
C SER A 563 4.71 -16.88 -20.14
N ALA A 564 4.28 -16.38 -18.98
CA ALA A 564 4.89 -16.70 -17.69
C ALA A 564 4.89 -18.21 -17.41
N VAL A 565 3.76 -18.91 -17.59
CA VAL A 565 3.66 -20.35 -17.25
C VAL A 565 4.18 -21.30 -18.34
N THR A 566 4.34 -20.85 -19.58
CA THR A 566 4.86 -21.70 -20.68
C THR A 566 6.30 -21.40 -21.08
N HIS A 567 6.75 -20.16 -20.91
CA HIS A 567 8.08 -19.69 -21.33
C HIS A 567 8.92 -19.11 -20.18
N GLY A 568 8.44 -19.18 -18.94
CA GLY A 568 9.15 -18.68 -17.76
C GLY A 568 10.36 -19.51 -17.32
N ALA A 569 10.43 -20.80 -17.69
CA ALA A 569 11.47 -21.71 -17.21
C ALA A 569 12.93 -21.20 -17.34
N PRO A 570 13.35 -20.53 -18.44
CA PRO A 570 14.69 -19.96 -18.56
C PRO A 570 15.03 -18.88 -17.53
N PHE A 571 14.03 -18.17 -17.01
CA PHE A 571 14.22 -17.06 -16.06
C PHE A 571 14.29 -17.53 -14.59
N VAL A 572 13.90 -18.78 -14.33
CA VAL A 572 13.89 -19.35 -12.97
C VAL A 572 15.30 -19.49 -12.40
N ARG A 573 16.28 -19.86 -13.23
CA ARG A 573 17.70 -19.96 -12.84
C ARG A 573 18.41 -18.70 -13.33
N GLY A 574 18.60 -17.75 -12.42
CA GLY A 574 19.44 -16.57 -12.66
C GLY A 574 20.92 -16.90 -12.70
#